data_AF-A0A517Z0B2-F1
#
_entry.id   AF-A0A517Z0B2-F1
#
_cell.length_a   1.000
_cell.length_b   1.000
_cell.length_c   1.000
_cell.angle_alpha   90.00
_cell.angle_beta   90.00
_cell.angle_gamma   90.00
#
_symmetry.space_group_name_H-M   'P 1'
#
loop_
_entity.id
_entity.type
_entity.pdbx_description
1 polymer ?
#
loop_
_entity_poly.entity_id
_entity_poly.type
_entity_poly.pdbx_seq_one_letter_code
_entity_poly.pdbx_strand_id
1 'polypeptide(L)'
;MTSQRSRRLIVLAVALLASCNLLILILPRSPPDVRSSLVAAPPAERSPLEDYVAQIASESIDECLANLNKHEDLLVAAGVWSNEPAPEVQFAACLANRRLARLFEHLQQMPPAESDRRCRAIFRDKFAIHKHELDVVMTMWEEGTPPQKPRPLFENTSALCAAVFLSAYFCPIEETLRQLDAWHRFGRSFEQRAAANPELPSVAKSSWCRRYASPESLFEANIYGMMLQDRCGVILTSERARGGFDLEGRALCRWDAYTNLRDATHQSGDAPVDTAGDLFEFQSIRSFGSIGLLHPKYRTDVVAKLRKQLLACTGTEYQPPPADEDSTP
;
A
#
# COMPACT_ATOMS: atom_id res chain seq x y z
N MET A 1 -37.03 -11.97 -35.23
CA MET A 1 -35.93 -12.61 -35.97
C MET A 1 -34.58 -12.36 -35.28
N THR A 2 -34.34 -12.98 -34.12
CA THR A 2 -33.14 -12.77 -33.27
C THR A 2 -32.67 -14.08 -32.65
N SER A 3 -32.50 -15.14 -33.46
CA SER A 3 -32.15 -16.49 -32.94
C SER A 3 -30.90 -17.13 -33.58
N GLN A 4 -30.39 -16.58 -34.68
CA GLN A 4 -29.32 -17.25 -35.43
C GLN A 4 -27.90 -16.68 -35.18
N ARG A 5 -27.78 -15.41 -34.76
CA ARG A 5 -26.47 -14.78 -34.47
C ARG A 5 -25.91 -15.13 -33.10
N SER A 6 -26.74 -15.26 -32.06
CA SER A 6 -26.27 -15.59 -30.70
C SER A 6 -25.75 -17.04 -30.59
N ARG A 7 -26.39 -17.98 -31.29
CA ARG A 7 -25.96 -19.39 -31.32
C ARG A 7 -24.59 -19.57 -32.00
N ARG A 8 -24.25 -18.76 -33.00
CA ARG A 8 -22.96 -18.83 -33.70
C ARG A 8 -21.80 -18.31 -32.83
N LEU A 9 -22.04 -17.30 -31.99
CA LEU A 9 -21.03 -16.76 -31.07
C LEU A 9 -20.68 -17.75 -29.95
N ILE A 10 -21.68 -18.45 -29.40
CA ILE A 10 -21.45 -19.45 -28.35
C ILE A 10 -20.67 -20.65 -28.89
N VAL A 11 -21.01 -21.12 -30.10
CA VAL A 11 -20.28 -22.24 -30.74
C VAL A 11 -18.82 -21.86 -31.02
N LEU A 12 -18.55 -20.62 -31.43
CA LEU A 12 -17.18 -20.15 -31.67
C LEU A 12 -16.36 -20.07 -30.37
N ALA A 13 -16.97 -19.59 -29.28
CA ALA A 13 -16.30 -19.49 -27.98
C ALA A 13 -15.96 -20.87 -27.38
N VAL A 14 -16.87 -21.86 -27.54
CA VAL A 14 -16.63 -23.23 -27.09
C VAL A 14 -15.54 -23.91 -27.93
N ALA A 15 -15.51 -23.67 -29.25
CA ALA A 15 -14.46 -24.20 -30.13
C ALA A 15 -13.07 -23.63 -29.80
N LEU A 16 -12.98 -22.34 -29.45
CA LEU A 16 -11.75 -21.68 -29.00
C LEU A 16 -11.24 -22.24 -27.66
N LEU A 17 -12.13 -22.45 -26.69
CA LEU A 17 -11.78 -23.07 -25.41
C LEU A 17 -11.30 -24.52 -25.57
N ALA A 18 -11.92 -25.29 -26.46
CA ALA A 18 -11.51 -26.66 -26.76
C ALA A 18 -10.13 -26.72 -27.44
N SER A 19 -9.84 -25.79 -28.36
CA SER A 19 -8.55 -25.73 -29.05
C SER A 19 -7.42 -25.24 -28.14
N CYS A 20 -7.68 -24.30 -27.22
CA CYS A 20 -6.70 -23.90 -26.20
C CYS A 20 -6.35 -25.06 -25.25
N ASN A 21 -7.33 -25.85 -24.81
CA ASN A 21 -7.08 -27.01 -23.95
C ASN A 21 -6.33 -28.14 -24.67
N LEU A 22 -6.58 -28.34 -25.97
CA LEU A 22 -5.84 -29.33 -26.76
C LEU A 22 -4.36 -28.95 -26.94
N LEU A 23 -4.06 -27.65 -27.06
CA LEU A 23 -2.68 -27.15 -27.20
C LEU A 23 -1.85 -27.35 -25.93
N ILE A 24 -2.47 -27.30 -24.75
CA ILE A 24 -1.83 -27.57 -23.45
C ILE A 24 -1.49 -29.07 -23.30
N LEU A 25 -2.28 -29.96 -23.91
CA LEU A 25 -2.07 -31.41 -23.86
C LEU A 25 -1.01 -31.93 -24.84
N ILE A 26 -0.70 -31.18 -25.90
CA ILE A 26 0.28 -31.57 -26.93
C ILE A 26 1.70 -31.05 -26.60
N LEU A 27 1.83 -30.15 -25.61
CA LEU A 27 3.15 -29.71 -25.15
C LEU A 27 3.89 -30.89 -24.48
N PRO A 28 5.09 -31.28 -24.97
CA PRO A 28 5.80 -32.44 -24.48
C PRO A 28 6.22 -32.22 -23.02
N ARG A 29 5.59 -32.97 -22.11
CA ARG A 29 6.04 -33.12 -20.71
C ARG A 29 7.17 -34.15 -20.63
N SER A 30 8.36 -33.73 -20.99
CA SER A 30 9.59 -34.44 -20.61
C SER A 30 10.42 -33.53 -19.71
N PRO A 31 10.79 -33.93 -18.49
CA PRO A 31 11.73 -33.17 -17.68
C PRO A 31 13.12 -33.23 -18.34
N PRO A 32 13.89 -32.13 -18.37
CA PRO A 32 15.27 -32.20 -18.83
C PRO A 32 16.11 -32.94 -17.78
N ASP A 33 16.74 -34.04 -18.19
CA ASP A 33 17.84 -34.69 -17.46
C ASP A 33 19.04 -33.73 -17.42
N VAL A 34 19.26 -33.06 -16.28
CA VAL A 34 20.44 -32.24 -16.05
C VAL A 34 21.45 -33.07 -15.25
N ARG A 35 22.47 -33.58 -15.93
CA ARG A 35 23.67 -34.15 -15.30
C ARG A 35 24.43 -33.05 -14.56
N SER A 36 24.60 -33.21 -13.24
CA SER A 36 25.47 -32.37 -12.41
C SER A 36 26.90 -32.35 -12.95
N SER A 37 27.37 -31.18 -13.37
CA SER A 37 28.79 -30.86 -13.45
C SER A 37 29.07 -29.81 -12.37
N LEU A 38 29.74 -30.25 -11.30
CA LEU A 38 30.30 -29.37 -10.26
C LEU A 38 31.39 -28.50 -10.91
N VAL A 39 30.99 -27.34 -11.41
CA VAL A 39 31.87 -26.20 -11.59
C VAL A 39 31.77 -25.38 -10.31
N ALA A 40 32.90 -25.16 -9.64
CA ALA A 40 32.98 -24.31 -8.46
C ALA A 40 32.31 -22.96 -8.76
N ALA A 41 31.26 -22.65 -8.01
CA ALA A 41 30.54 -21.39 -8.16
C ALA A 41 31.52 -20.24 -7.87
N PRO A 42 31.50 -19.16 -8.67
CA PRO A 42 32.19 -17.92 -8.30
C PRO A 42 31.68 -17.44 -6.92
N PRO A 43 32.47 -16.64 -6.18
CA PRO A 43 32.02 -16.12 -4.88
C PRO A 43 30.65 -15.49 -5.04
N ALA A 44 29.68 -15.93 -4.24
CA ALA A 44 28.30 -15.49 -4.34
C ALA A 44 28.28 -13.95 -4.29
N GLU A 45 27.85 -13.31 -5.38
CA GLU A 45 27.47 -11.90 -5.35
C GLU A 45 26.44 -11.75 -4.23
N ARG A 46 26.65 -10.78 -3.33
CA ARG A 46 25.68 -10.50 -2.27
C ARG A 46 24.33 -10.21 -2.91
N SER A 47 23.29 -10.78 -2.32
CA SER A 47 21.93 -10.56 -2.80
C SER A 47 21.61 -9.05 -2.69
N PRO A 48 20.90 -8.44 -3.65
CA PRO A 48 20.41 -7.05 -3.53
C PRO A 48 19.64 -6.81 -2.23
N LEU A 49 19.01 -7.85 -1.68
CA LEU A 49 18.36 -7.80 -0.37
C LEU A 49 19.37 -7.65 0.77
N GLU A 50 20.46 -8.41 0.75
CA GLU A 50 21.51 -8.34 1.79
C GLU A 50 22.19 -6.97 1.83
N ASP A 51 22.46 -6.39 0.66
CA ASP A 51 23.01 -5.03 0.56
C ASP A 51 22.00 -4.00 1.10
N TYR A 52 20.72 -4.18 0.83
CA TYR A 52 19.66 -3.34 1.36
C TYR A 52 19.57 -3.41 2.89
N VAL A 53 19.62 -4.61 3.48
CA VAL A 53 19.65 -4.80 4.94
C VAL A 53 20.90 -4.18 5.54
N ALA A 54 22.07 -4.41 4.94
CA ALA A 54 23.33 -3.85 5.42
C ALA A 54 23.33 -2.32 5.38
N GLN A 55 22.76 -1.72 4.33
CA GLN A 55 22.57 -0.27 4.25
C GLN A 55 21.70 0.22 5.41
N ILE A 56 20.53 -0.39 5.62
CA ILE A 56 19.64 0.02 6.72
C ILE A 56 20.32 -0.16 8.07
N ALA A 57 21.06 -1.25 8.29
CA ALA A 57 21.82 -1.46 9.52
C ALA A 57 22.80 -0.31 9.82
N SER A 58 23.42 0.25 8.78
CA SER A 58 24.40 1.34 8.90
C SER A 58 23.77 2.73 9.12
N GLU A 59 22.51 2.92 8.75
CA GLU A 59 21.81 4.18 8.97
C GLU A 59 21.55 4.39 10.48
N SER A 60 21.53 5.63 10.94
CA SER A 60 20.95 6.02 12.23
C SER A 60 19.41 6.03 12.16
N ILE A 61 18.74 6.15 13.30
CA ILE A 61 17.28 6.27 13.34
C ILE A 61 16.80 7.53 12.59
N ASP A 62 17.52 8.65 12.73
CA ASP A 62 17.16 9.90 12.05
C ASP A 62 17.39 9.80 10.54
N GLU A 63 18.43 9.09 10.10
CA GLU A 63 18.65 8.78 8.68
C GLU A 63 17.56 7.84 8.15
N CYS A 64 17.17 6.81 8.92
CA CYS A 64 16.04 5.94 8.55
C CYS A 64 14.76 6.76 8.35
N LEU A 65 14.49 7.71 9.23
CA LEU A 65 13.35 8.62 9.10
C LEU A 65 13.48 9.51 7.86
N ALA A 66 14.63 10.16 7.65
CA ALA A 66 14.86 11.02 6.50
C ALA A 66 14.66 10.26 5.17
N ASN A 67 15.19 9.04 5.12
CA ASN A 67 15.18 8.18 3.94
C ASN A 67 13.88 7.40 3.71
N LEU A 68 12.83 7.59 4.52
CA LEU A 68 11.51 6.99 4.23
C LEU A 68 10.96 7.37 2.85
N ASN A 69 11.28 8.57 2.35
CA ASN A 69 10.87 9.06 1.03
C ASN A 69 11.85 8.66 -0.10
N LYS A 70 12.89 7.87 0.21
CA LYS A 70 13.92 7.52 -0.78
C LYS A 70 13.37 6.49 -1.75
N HIS A 71 13.68 6.69 -3.04
CA HIS A 71 13.38 5.71 -4.07
C HIS A 71 14.19 4.44 -3.87
N GLU A 72 13.52 3.29 -3.86
CA GLU A 72 14.15 1.98 -3.75
C GLU A 72 13.40 0.96 -4.61
N ASP A 73 14.14 0.31 -5.51
CA ASP A 73 13.58 -0.65 -6.47
C ASP A 73 12.84 -1.80 -5.79
N LEU A 74 13.33 -2.25 -4.63
CA LEU A 74 12.69 -3.31 -3.85
C LEU A 74 11.32 -2.90 -3.30
N LEU A 75 11.17 -1.63 -2.88
CA LEU A 75 9.90 -1.11 -2.38
C LEU A 75 8.90 -0.90 -3.53
N VAL A 76 9.39 -0.40 -4.67
CA VAL A 76 8.58 -0.26 -5.88
C VAL A 76 8.12 -1.63 -6.36
N ALA A 77 9.00 -2.63 -6.39
CA ALA A 77 8.66 -3.99 -6.78
C ALA A 77 7.61 -4.61 -5.85
N ALA A 78 7.77 -4.47 -4.53
CA ALA A 78 6.76 -4.91 -3.56
C ALA A 78 5.39 -4.25 -3.80
N GLY A 79 5.38 -2.99 -4.23
CA GLY A 79 4.17 -2.31 -4.70
C GLY A 79 3.59 -2.94 -5.98
N VAL A 80 4.43 -3.20 -6.99
CA VAL A 80 4.00 -3.75 -8.29
C VAL A 80 3.51 -5.20 -8.21
N TRP A 81 4.00 -5.98 -7.25
CA TRP A 81 3.68 -7.42 -7.13
C TRP A 81 2.30 -7.69 -6.51
N SER A 82 1.56 -6.66 -6.12
CA SER A 82 0.13 -6.80 -5.83
C SER A 82 -0.63 -7.08 -7.12
N ASN A 83 -1.39 -8.19 -7.17
CA ASN A 83 -2.20 -8.60 -8.33
C ASN A 83 -3.40 -7.67 -8.63
N GLU A 84 -3.42 -6.47 -8.05
CA GLU A 84 -4.51 -5.50 -8.15
C GLU A 84 -4.10 -4.27 -8.95
N PRO A 85 -5.08 -3.54 -9.53
CA PRO A 85 -4.81 -2.24 -10.11
C PRO A 85 -4.06 -1.35 -9.10
N ALA A 86 -3.20 -0.48 -9.61
CA ALA A 86 -2.07 0.09 -8.86
C ALA A 86 -2.32 1.13 -7.72
N PRO A 87 -3.54 1.42 -7.22
CA PRO A 87 -3.72 2.13 -5.93
C PRO A 87 -3.55 1.23 -4.69
N GLU A 88 -3.96 -0.03 -4.75
CA GLU A 88 -4.00 -0.98 -3.61
C GLU A 88 -2.60 -1.43 -3.11
N VAL A 89 -1.54 -0.85 -3.69
CA VAL A 89 -0.11 -1.20 -3.51
C VAL A 89 0.57 -0.48 -2.33
N GLN A 90 0.01 0.65 -1.89
CA GLN A 90 0.67 1.54 -0.92
C GLN A 90 0.83 0.88 0.46
N PHE A 91 -0.16 0.12 0.90
CA PHE A 91 -0.08 -0.59 2.16
C PHE A 91 0.96 -1.73 2.12
N ALA A 92 1.10 -2.42 0.99
CA ALA A 92 2.13 -3.44 0.82
C ALA A 92 3.54 -2.83 0.79
N ALA A 93 3.73 -1.72 0.06
CA ALA A 93 4.99 -1.00 0.01
C ALA A 93 5.39 -0.41 1.38
N CYS A 94 4.41 0.07 2.14
CA CYS A 94 4.58 0.50 3.53
C CYS A 94 5.17 -0.62 4.40
N LEU A 95 4.56 -1.81 4.40
CA LEU A 95 5.02 -2.95 5.20
C LEU A 95 6.33 -3.57 4.70
N ALA A 96 6.66 -3.41 3.42
CA ALA A 96 7.94 -3.85 2.85
C ALA A 96 9.12 -2.95 3.23
N ASN A 97 8.85 -1.72 3.70
CA ASN A 97 9.88 -0.76 4.04
C ASN A 97 10.59 -1.16 5.34
N ARG A 98 11.79 -1.71 5.23
CA ARG A 98 12.58 -2.14 6.40
C ARG A 98 13.01 -0.97 7.29
N ARG A 99 13.06 0.27 6.80
CA ARG A 99 13.23 1.45 7.67
C ARG A 99 12.03 1.70 8.56
N LEU A 100 10.81 1.44 8.07
CA LEU A 100 9.60 1.48 8.91
C LEU A 100 9.71 0.47 10.06
N ALA A 101 10.11 -0.78 9.76
CA ALA A 101 10.30 -1.81 10.78
C ALA A 101 11.31 -1.39 11.86
N ARG A 102 12.45 -0.80 11.46
CA ARG A 102 13.47 -0.32 12.41
C ARG A 102 13.00 0.88 13.23
N LEU A 103 12.25 1.80 12.63
CA LEU A 103 11.61 2.92 13.33
C LEU A 103 10.56 2.41 14.33
N PHE A 104 9.78 1.40 13.94
CA PHE A 104 8.76 0.78 14.78
C PHE A 104 9.38 0.13 16.02
N GLU A 105 10.41 -0.71 15.86
CA GLU A 105 11.17 -1.29 16.99
C GLU A 105 11.70 -0.22 17.94
N HIS A 106 12.27 0.86 17.39
CA HIS A 106 12.80 1.95 18.19
C HIS A 106 11.71 2.68 18.98
N LEU A 107 10.57 2.95 18.36
CA LEU A 107 9.41 3.60 18.99
C LEU A 107 8.75 2.69 20.05
N GLN A 108 8.80 1.37 19.90
CA GLN A 108 8.32 0.42 20.93
C GLN A 108 9.16 0.47 22.21
N GLN A 109 10.44 0.82 22.11
CA GLN A 109 11.34 0.92 23.27
C GLN A 109 11.24 2.28 23.98
N MET A 110 10.55 3.26 23.39
CA MET A 110 10.36 4.58 23.95
C MET A 110 9.19 4.63 24.94
N PRO A 111 9.17 5.58 25.89
CA PRO A 111 7.98 5.87 26.69
C PRO A 111 6.80 6.24 25.78
N PRO A 112 5.56 5.78 26.07
CA PRO A 112 4.41 6.00 25.18
C PRO A 112 4.16 7.45 24.78
N ALA A 113 4.31 8.40 25.73
CA ALA A 113 4.15 9.83 25.45
C ALA A 113 5.22 10.37 24.49
N GLU A 114 6.44 9.81 24.52
CA GLU A 114 7.50 10.18 23.59
C GLU A 114 7.26 9.59 22.20
N SER A 115 6.84 8.32 22.13
CA SER A 115 6.46 7.68 20.86
C SER A 115 5.32 8.43 20.18
N ASP A 116 4.29 8.83 20.93
CA ASP A 116 3.18 9.66 20.42
C ASP A 116 3.69 11.00 19.85
N ARG A 117 4.49 11.75 20.62
CA ARG A 117 5.07 13.02 20.15
C ARG A 117 5.90 12.84 18.88
N ARG A 118 6.71 11.78 18.82
CA ARG A 118 7.57 11.50 17.67
C ARG A 118 6.77 11.10 16.45
N CYS A 119 5.75 10.25 16.59
CA CYS A 119 4.85 9.89 15.48
C CYS A 119 4.10 11.09 14.90
N ARG A 120 3.62 12.02 15.74
CA ARG A 120 3.01 13.28 15.27
C ARG A 120 3.98 14.12 14.46
N ALA A 121 5.22 14.25 14.91
CA ALA A 121 6.25 14.99 14.18
C ALA A 121 6.57 14.32 12.84
N ILE A 122 6.71 12.99 12.83
CA ILE A 122 6.93 12.21 11.61
C ILE A 122 5.80 12.44 10.62
N PHE A 123 4.54 12.34 11.04
CA PHE A 123 3.39 12.62 10.17
C PHE A 123 3.44 14.04 9.61
N ARG A 124 3.59 15.05 10.47
CA ARG A 124 3.65 16.45 10.04
C ARG A 124 4.72 16.67 8.98
N ASP A 125 5.93 16.16 9.20
CA ASP A 125 7.05 16.38 8.31
C ASP A 125 6.88 15.64 6.98
N LYS A 126 6.41 14.38 7.00
CA LYS A 126 6.13 13.61 5.78
C LYS A 126 4.94 14.16 5.00
N PHE A 127 3.90 14.61 5.69
CA PHE A 127 2.74 15.22 5.05
C PHE A 127 3.11 16.55 4.40
N ALA A 128 3.95 17.38 5.03
CA ALA A 128 4.45 18.62 4.44
C ALA A 128 5.22 18.37 3.13
N ILE A 129 6.11 17.37 3.10
CA ILE A 129 6.85 16.97 1.88
C ILE A 129 5.88 16.50 0.79
N HIS A 130 4.92 15.65 1.15
CA HIS A 130 3.91 15.13 0.22
C HIS A 130 3.07 16.24 -0.40
N LYS A 131 2.56 17.17 0.42
CA LYS A 131 1.80 18.34 -0.04
C LYS A 131 2.63 19.21 -0.98
N HIS A 132 3.83 19.60 -0.54
CA HIS A 132 4.73 20.45 -1.31
C HIS A 132 5.01 19.85 -2.70
N GLU A 133 5.28 18.55 -2.75
CA GLU A 133 5.60 17.87 -4.01
C GLU A 133 4.42 17.88 -5.00
N LEU A 134 3.22 17.58 -4.51
CA LEU A 134 2.01 17.63 -5.33
C LEU A 134 1.67 19.05 -5.76
N ASP A 135 1.86 20.04 -4.90
CA ASP A 135 1.67 21.45 -5.23
C ASP A 135 2.64 21.91 -6.32
N VAL A 136 3.93 21.54 -6.23
CA VAL A 136 4.93 21.83 -7.26
C VAL A 136 4.51 21.22 -8.59
N VAL A 137 4.12 19.95 -8.59
CA VAL A 137 3.65 19.26 -9.80
C VAL A 137 2.44 19.97 -10.42
N MET A 138 1.47 20.40 -9.61
CA MET A 138 0.30 21.12 -10.12
C MET A 138 0.66 22.48 -10.69
N THR A 139 1.50 23.25 -10.00
CA THR A 139 1.96 24.56 -10.47
C THR A 139 2.71 24.43 -11.80
N MET A 140 3.58 23.41 -11.95
CA MET A 140 4.28 23.13 -13.21
C MET A 140 3.31 22.92 -14.39
N TRP A 141 2.16 22.28 -14.17
CA TRP A 141 1.14 22.12 -15.21
C TRP A 141 0.39 23.42 -15.50
N GLU A 142 0.04 24.19 -14.46
CA GLU A 142 -0.63 25.49 -14.62
C GLU A 142 0.23 26.51 -15.36
N GLU A 143 1.55 26.45 -15.18
CA GLU A 143 2.53 27.31 -15.86
C GLU A 143 2.88 26.82 -17.29
N GLY A 144 2.30 25.70 -17.74
CA GLY A 144 2.60 25.12 -19.06
C GLY A 144 3.99 24.47 -19.16
N THR A 145 4.62 24.18 -18.02
CA THR A 145 5.96 23.56 -17.93
C THR A 145 5.87 22.20 -17.23
N PRO A 146 5.20 21.19 -17.81
CA PRO A 146 4.97 19.92 -17.13
C PRO A 146 6.29 19.21 -16.77
N PRO A 147 6.28 18.37 -15.72
CA PRO A 147 7.48 17.65 -15.27
C PRO A 147 8.10 16.82 -16.39
N GLN A 148 9.38 17.09 -16.70
CA GLN A 148 10.14 16.35 -17.72
C GLN A 148 10.65 15.00 -17.21
N LYS A 149 10.69 14.81 -15.89
CA LYS A 149 11.11 13.57 -15.22
C LYS A 149 10.04 13.16 -14.20
N PRO A 150 9.90 11.84 -13.95
CA PRO A 150 9.07 11.36 -12.85
C PRO A 150 9.47 12.04 -11.55
N ARG A 151 8.47 12.53 -10.82
CA ARG A 151 8.61 13.09 -9.49
C ARG A 151 8.33 12.00 -8.45
N PRO A 152 8.90 12.05 -7.24
CA PRO A 152 8.85 10.96 -6.27
C PRO A 152 7.49 10.87 -5.53
N LEU A 153 6.38 10.90 -6.28
CA LEU A 153 5.03 10.91 -5.73
C LEU A 153 4.70 9.59 -5.02
N PHE A 154 5.16 8.48 -5.58
CA PHE A 154 4.95 7.16 -4.98
C PHE A 154 5.69 7.05 -3.64
N GLU A 155 6.96 7.43 -3.62
CA GLU A 155 7.83 7.37 -2.45
C GLU A 155 7.32 8.27 -1.33
N ASN A 156 6.94 9.51 -1.65
CA ASN A 156 6.38 10.44 -0.68
C ASN A 156 5.04 9.94 -0.12
N THR A 157 4.21 9.31 -0.95
CA THR A 157 2.94 8.72 -0.49
C THR A 157 3.18 7.49 0.39
N SER A 158 4.13 6.63 0.02
CA SER A 158 4.50 5.45 0.81
C SER A 158 5.06 5.84 2.19
N ALA A 159 5.89 6.89 2.24
CA ALA A 159 6.38 7.44 3.50
C ALA A 159 5.28 8.08 4.36
N LEU A 160 4.30 8.73 3.74
CA LEU A 160 3.13 9.25 4.44
C LEU A 160 2.25 8.11 4.98
N CYS A 161 2.06 7.03 4.21
CA CYS A 161 1.43 5.80 4.67
C CYS A 161 2.16 5.21 5.88
N ALA A 162 3.49 5.15 5.85
CA ALA A 162 4.32 4.70 6.97
C ALA A 162 4.12 5.58 8.22
N ALA A 163 4.04 6.91 8.05
CA ALA A 163 3.77 7.83 9.16
C ALA A 163 2.38 7.64 9.78
N VAL A 164 1.36 7.40 8.96
CA VAL A 164 0.00 7.09 9.44
C VAL A 164 -0.04 5.72 10.12
N PHE A 165 0.66 4.72 9.59
CA PHE A 165 0.78 3.40 10.22
C PHE A 165 1.40 3.50 11.62
N LEU A 166 2.50 4.24 11.75
CA LEU A 166 3.13 4.51 13.05
C LEU A 166 2.18 5.23 14.01
N SER A 167 1.45 6.23 13.53
CA SER A 167 0.47 6.94 14.36
C SER A 167 -0.70 6.04 14.79
N ALA A 168 -1.19 5.18 13.90
CA ALA A 168 -2.25 4.23 14.22
C ALA A 168 -1.86 3.25 15.34
N TYR A 169 -0.57 2.94 15.49
CA TYR A 169 -0.08 2.06 16.54
C TYR A 169 0.35 2.79 17.82
N PHE A 170 1.03 3.94 17.72
CA PHE A 170 1.62 4.63 18.88
C PHE A 170 0.82 5.84 19.39
N CYS A 171 -0.09 6.40 18.60
CA CYS A 171 -0.90 7.55 19.00
C CYS A 171 -2.31 7.13 19.46
N PRO A 172 -3.02 8.04 20.16
CA PRO A 172 -4.47 7.92 20.35
C PRO A 172 -5.22 7.84 19.02
N ILE A 173 -6.39 7.21 19.01
CA ILE A 173 -7.19 7.01 17.80
C ILE A 173 -7.59 8.35 17.16
N GLU A 174 -7.94 9.33 18.00
CA GLU A 174 -8.31 10.69 17.59
C GLU A 174 -7.20 11.37 16.79
N GLU A 175 -5.94 11.05 17.08
CA GLU A 175 -4.81 11.58 16.34
C GLU A 175 -4.77 11.03 14.93
N THR A 176 -4.80 9.71 14.81
CA THR A 176 -4.77 9.02 13.50
C THR A 176 -5.96 9.45 12.63
N LEU A 177 -7.15 9.61 13.24
CA LEU A 177 -8.33 10.14 12.54
C LEU A 177 -8.12 11.57 12.05
N ARG A 178 -7.51 12.43 12.87
CA ARG A 178 -7.21 13.82 12.47
C ARG A 178 -6.23 13.88 11.31
N GLN A 179 -5.21 13.03 11.33
CA GLN A 179 -4.21 12.91 10.27
C GLN A 179 -4.82 12.42 8.96
N LEU A 180 -5.64 11.37 9.00
CA LEU A 180 -6.38 10.87 7.83
C LEU A 180 -7.35 11.93 7.28
N ASP A 181 -8.06 12.65 8.15
CA ASP A 181 -8.97 13.73 7.73
C ASP A 181 -8.21 14.91 7.12
N ALA A 182 -7.02 15.25 7.64
CA ALA A 182 -6.15 16.27 7.06
C ALA A 182 -5.69 15.89 5.65
N TRP A 183 -5.31 14.62 5.46
CA TRP A 183 -4.95 14.10 4.14
C TRP A 183 -6.15 14.12 3.18
N HIS A 184 -7.34 13.68 3.61
CA HIS A 184 -8.58 13.78 2.82
C HIS A 184 -8.95 15.23 2.45
N ARG A 185 -8.77 16.20 3.36
CA ARG A 185 -9.01 17.63 3.06
C ARG A 185 -8.06 18.12 1.97
N PHE A 186 -6.77 17.82 2.11
CA PHE A 186 -5.78 18.15 1.08
C PHE A 186 -6.14 17.52 -0.27
N GLY A 187 -6.48 16.23 -0.29
CA GLY A 187 -6.85 15.53 -1.51
C GLY A 187 -8.07 16.10 -2.22
N ARG A 188 -9.11 16.52 -1.48
CA ARG A 188 -10.26 17.22 -2.05
C ARG A 188 -9.88 18.57 -2.67
N SER A 189 -9.05 19.35 -1.99
CA SER A 189 -8.55 20.63 -2.51
C SER A 189 -7.74 20.43 -3.80
N PHE A 190 -6.85 19.42 -3.79
CA PHE A 190 -6.08 19.03 -4.96
C PHE A 190 -6.97 18.59 -6.12
N GLU A 191 -7.97 17.75 -5.87
CA GLU A 191 -8.93 17.28 -6.89
C GLU A 191 -9.71 18.43 -7.53
N GLN A 192 -10.13 19.42 -6.73
CA GLN A 192 -10.80 20.62 -7.22
C GLN A 192 -9.87 21.47 -8.10
N ARG A 193 -8.63 21.72 -7.65
CA ARG A 193 -7.61 22.43 -8.42
C ARG A 193 -7.29 21.70 -9.73
N ALA A 194 -7.07 20.39 -9.67
CA ALA A 194 -6.84 19.54 -10.83
C ALA A 194 -8.06 19.46 -11.78
N ALA A 195 -9.27 19.68 -11.27
CA ALA A 195 -10.46 19.77 -12.11
C ALA A 195 -10.63 21.11 -12.81
N ALA A 196 -10.11 22.18 -12.23
CA ALA A 196 -10.11 23.51 -12.83
C ALA A 196 -8.97 23.71 -13.84
N ASN A 197 -7.93 22.87 -13.82
CA ASN A 197 -6.78 22.99 -14.72
C ASN A 197 -7.04 22.29 -16.08
N PRO A 198 -7.20 23.04 -17.20
CA PRO A 198 -7.43 22.46 -18.52
C PRO A 198 -6.19 21.83 -19.15
N GLU A 199 -4.99 22.22 -18.71
CA GLU A 199 -3.71 21.73 -19.24
C GLU A 199 -3.36 20.35 -18.69
N LEU A 200 -3.95 19.95 -17.55
CA LEU A 200 -3.69 18.66 -16.92
C LEU A 200 -4.38 17.52 -17.68
N PRO A 201 -3.65 16.52 -18.23
CA PRO A 201 -4.26 15.41 -18.94
C PRO A 201 -5.20 14.61 -18.03
N SER A 202 -6.34 14.17 -18.57
CA SER A 202 -7.35 13.40 -17.82
C SER A 202 -6.78 12.12 -17.17
N VAL A 203 -5.81 11.49 -17.82
CA VAL A 203 -5.10 10.30 -17.30
C VAL A 203 -4.20 10.67 -16.10
N ALA A 204 -3.48 11.80 -16.17
CA ALA A 204 -2.66 12.28 -15.06
C ALA A 204 -3.54 12.68 -13.86
N LYS A 205 -4.61 13.44 -14.13
CA LYS A 205 -5.62 13.84 -13.15
C LYS A 205 -6.19 12.62 -12.40
N SER A 206 -6.72 11.64 -13.14
CA SER A 206 -7.30 10.44 -12.54
C SER A 206 -6.28 9.59 -11.78
N SER A 207 -5.05 9.47 -12.29
CA SER A 207 -3.98 8.72 -11.62
C SER A 207 -3.55 9.38 -10.31
N TRP A 208 -3.26 10.68 -10.31
CA TRP A 208 -2.74 11.38 -9.13
C TRP A 208 -3.77 11.56 -8.04
N CYS A 209 -5.00 11.94 -8.41
CA CYS A 209 -6.09 12.07 -7.45
C CYS A 209 -6.36 10.74 -6.75
N ARG A 210 -6.40 9.64 -7.52
CA ARG A 210 -6.69 8.31 -6.99
C ARG A 210 -5.54 7.69 -6.19
N ARG A 211 -4.29 7.95 -6.56
CA ARG A 211 -3.13 7.22 -6.00
C ARG A 211 -2.35 7.98 -4.93
N TYR A 212 -2.40 9.31 -4.95
CA TYR A 212 -1.49 10.15 -4.17
C TYR A 212 -2.22 11.21 -3.36
N ALA A 213 -3.22 11.90 -3.95
CA ALA A 213 -3.82 13.08 -3.32
C ALA A 213 -4.59 12.79 -2.02
N SER A 214 -5.26 11.64 -1.94
CA SER A 214 -6.05 11.20 -0.77
C SER A 214 -5.55 9.82 -0.28
N PRO A 215 -5.82 9.45 0.99
CA PRO A 215 -5.63 8.08 1.45
C PRO A 215 -6.39 7.10 0.55
N GLU A 216 -5.70 6.06 0.07
CA GLU A 216 -6.36 5.02 -0.72
C GLU A 216 -7.30 4.20 0.17
N SER A 217 -8.45 3.79 -0.36
CA SER A 217 -9.51 3.15 0.44
C SER A 217 -9.09 1.83 1.07
N LEU A 218 -8.27 1.02 0.40
CA LEU A 218 -7.74 -0.23 0.96
C LEU A 218 -6.73 0.05 2.06
N PHE A 219 -5.86 1.05 1.88
CA PHE A 219 -4.95 1.50 2.92
C PHE A 219 -5.73 1.96 4.17
N GLU A 220 -6.71 2.85 3.98
CA GLU A 220 -7.50 3.39 5.08
C GLU A 220 -8.34 2.30 5.78
N ALA A 221 -8.96 1.40 5.03
CA ALA A 221 -9.69 0.27 5.59
C ALA A 221 -8.78 -0.65 6.42
N ASN A 222 -7.53 -0.86 5.98
CA ASN A 222 -6.55 -1.64 6.73
C ASN A 222 -6.06 -0.92 7.99
N ILE A 223 -5.88 0.40 7.96
CA ILE A 223 -5.55 1.19 9.16
C ILE A 223 -6.68 1.10 10.21
N TYR A 224 -7.94 1.24 9.80
CA TYR A 224 -9.08 1.05 10.72
C TYR A 224 -9.22 -0.38 11.20
N GLY A 225 -9.07 -1.37 10.30
CA GLY A 225 -9.11 -2.79 10.65
C GLY A 225 -8.02 -3.18 11.64
N MET A 226 -6.82 -2.63 11.48
CA MET A 226 -5.70 -2.81 12.39
C MET A 226 -6.01 -2.24 13.79
N MET A 227 -6.45 -0.98 13.87
CA MET A 227 -6.82 -0.37 15.15
C MET A 227 -7.99 -1.09 15.83
N LEU A 228 -8.98 -1.59 15.08
CA LEU A 228 -10.08 -2.39 15.60
C LEU A 228 -9.62 -3.70 16.25
N GLN A 229 -8.67 -4.40 15.61
CA GLN A 229 -8.09 -5.62 16.15
C GLN A 229 -7.27 -5.33 17.40
N ASP A 230 -6.37 -4.34 17.34
CA ASP A 230 -5.43 -4.02 18.42
C ASP A 230 -6.12 -3.40 19.64
N ARG A 231 -7.01 -2.43 19.43
CA ARG A 231 -7.62 -1.63 20.51
C ARG A 231 -8.94 -2.20 21.02
N CYS A 232 -9.69 -2.91 20.18
CA CYS A 232 -11.03 -3.39 20.50
C CYS A 232 -11.15 -4.92 20.48
N GLY A 233 -10.09 -5.66 20.15
CA GLY A 233 -10.13 -7.13 20.05
C GLY A 233 -11.09 -7.65 18.98
N VAL A 234 -11.44 -6.81 18.00
CA VAL A 234 -12.42 -7.18 16.97
C VAL A 234 -11.78 -8.11 15.96
N ILE A 235 -12.38 -9.29 15.78
CA ILE A 235 -11.98 -10.22 14.71
C ILE A 235 -12.66 -9.79 13.41
N LEU A 236 -11.87 -9.42 12.40
CA LEU A 236 -12.39 -9.12 11.08
C LEU A 236 -12.95 -10.39 10.42
N THR A 237 -14.00 -10.23 9.63
CA THR A 237 -14.63 -11.33 8.88
C THR A 237 -14.61 -11.02 7.39
N SER A 238 -14.31 -12.04 6.58
CA SER A 238 -14.25 -11.92 5.12
C SER A 238 -15.65 -11.75 4.54
N GLU A 239 -15.78 -10.89 3.53
CA GLU A 239 -17.01 -10.71 2.73
C GLU A 239 -16.92 -11.44 1.37
N ARG A 240 -15.94 -12.33 1.19
CA ARG A 240 -15.68 -13.08 -0.06
C ARG A 240 -16.93 -13.79 -0.60
N ALA A 241 -17.73 -14.41 0.27
CA ALA A 241 -18.95 -15.12 -0.13
C ALA A 241 -19.99 -14.21 -0.81
N ARG A 242 -19.93 -12.90 -0.55
CA ARG A 242 -20.78 -11.89 -1.18
C ARG A 242 -20.12 -11.22 -2.37
N GLY A 243 -18.90 -11.62 -2.77
CA GLY A 243 -18.11 -10.94 -3.80
C GLY A 243 -17.44 -9.64 -3.32
N GLY A 244 -17.48 -9.38 -2.01
CA GLY A 244 -16.85 -8.24 -1.37
C GLY A 244 -15.34 -8.46 -1.20
N PHE A 245 -14.82 -8.11 -0.02
CA PHE A 245 -13.41 -8.26 0.25
C PHE A 245 -13.01 -9.60 0.86
N ASP A 246 -11.73 -9.94 0.70
CA ASP A 246 -11.11 -11.08 1.35
C ASP A 246 -10.05 -10.65 2.37
N LEU A 247 -9.77 -11.53 3.33
CA LEU A 247 -8.79 -11.29 4.37
C LEU A 247 -7.52 -12.11 4.13
N GLU A 248 -6.38 -11.52 4.47
CA GLU A 248 -5.10 -12.20 4.54
C GLU A 248 -4.34 -11.80 5.81
N GLY A 249 -3.62 -12.76 6.39
CA GLY A 249 -2.67 -12.49 7.46
C GLY A 249 -1.52 -11.64 6.92
N ARG A 250 -1.18 -10.58 7.63
CA ARG A 250 -0.01 -9.75 7.36
C ARG A 250 0.79 -9.55 8.63
N ALA A 251 2.07 -9.29 8.42
CA ALA A 251 2.99 -8.91 9.47
C ALA A 251 3.84 -7.71 9.03
N LEU A 252 4.20 -6.87 9.99
CA LEU A 252 5.41 -6.06 9.90
C LEU A 252 6.56 -6.93 10.38
N CYS A 253 7.31 -7.49 9.44
CA CYS A 253 8.49 -8.30 9.74
C CYS A 253 9.64 -7.42 10.28
N ARG A 254 10.61 -8.04 10.96
CA ARG A 254 11.83 -7.35 11.40
C ARG A 254 12.58 -6.74 10.22
N TRP A 255 13.29 -5.66 10.48
CA TRP A 255 14.07 -4.98 9.44
C TRP A 255 15.26 -5.82 8.95
N ASP A 256 15.77 -6.74 9.78
CA ASP A 256 16.92 -7.60 9.50
C ASP A 256 16.56 -9.06 9.19
N ALA A 257 15.27 -9.38 9.07
CA ALA A 257 14.82 -10.72 8.72
C ALA A 257 15.38 -11.15 7.35
N TYR A 258 15.75 -12.42 7.23
CA TYR A 258 16.47 -12.92 6.05
C TYR A 258 15.60 -12.89 4.79
N THR A 259 14.31 -13.14 4.94
CA THR A 259 13.32 -13.02 3.86
C THR A 259 11.95 -12.68 4.45
N ASN A 260 11.37 -11.57 4.03
CA ASN A 260 10.05 -11.11 4.46
C ASN A 260 8.96 -11.53 3.48
N LEU A 261 7.70 -11.45 3.94
CA LEU A 261 6.51 -11.71 3.11
C LEU A 261 6.48 -10.91 1.81
N ARG A 262 7.18 -9.77 1.74
CA ARG A 262 7.17 -8.86 0.58
C ARG A 262 8.48 -8.84 -0.20
N ASP A 263 9.47 -9.62 0.21
CA ASP A 263 10.73 -9.70 -0.48
C ASP A 263 10.59 -10.52 -1.77
N ALA A 264 11.38 -10.12 -2.78
CA ALA A 264 11.36 -10.80 -4.08
C ALA A 264 11.71 -12.29 -3.97
N THR A 265 12.63 -12.60 -3.06
CA THR A 265 13.07 -13.97 -2.74
C THR A 265 11.91 -14.86 -2.33
N HIS A 266 10.93 -14.32 -1.58
CA HIS A 266 9.73 -15.08 -1.20
C HIS A 266 8.75 -15.19 -2.36
N GLN A 267 8.31 -14.08 -2.96
CA GLN A 267 7.14 -14.18 -3.84
C GLN A 267 7.42 -14.72 -5.24
N SER A 268 8.69 -14.69 -5.70
CA SER A 268 9.07 -15.30 -6.99
C SER A 268 10.08 -16.43 -6.87
N GLY A 269 10.74 -16.56 -5.71
CA GLY A 269 11.83 -17.51 -5.49
C GLY A 269 11.47 -18.69 -4.59
N ASP A 270 10.23 -18.77 -4.10
CA ASP A 270 9.73 -19.78 -3.16
C ASP A 270 10.57 -19.89 -1.86
N ALA A 271 11.36 -18.86 -1.54
CA ALA A 271 12.11 -18.82 -0.29
C ALA A 271 11.13 -18.78 0.90
N PRO A 272 11.37 -19.56 1.96
CA PRO A 272 10.54 -19.51 3.14
C PRO A 272 10.61 -18.13 3.80
N VAL A 273 9.47 -17.67 4.29
CA VAL A 273 9.40 -16.42 5.06
C VAL A 273 10.04 -16.66 6.42
N ASP A 274 10.93 -15.74 6.81
CA ASP A 274 11.45 -15.64 8.15
C ASP A 274 10.43 -14.88 9.02
N THR A 275 9.48 -15.62 9.59
CA THR A 275 8.46 -15.07 10.50
C THR A 275 8.96 -15.01 11.96
N ALA A 276 10.23 -15.32 12.21
CA ALA A 276 10.74 -15.41 13.57
C ALA A 276 10.91 -14.01 14.19
N GLY A 277 10.00 -13.67 15.10
CA GLY A 277 10.03 -12.38 15.80
C GLY A 277 9.42 -11.25 14.98
N ASP A 278 8.40 -11.53 14.17
CA ASP A 278 7.57 -10.49 13.55
C ASP A 278 7.16 -9.43 14.59
N LEU A 279 7.26 -8.16 14.19
CA LEU A 279 7.09 -7.02 15.10
C LEU A 279 5.63 -6.74 15.41
N PHE A 280 4.76 -7.03 14.45
CA PHE A 280 3.33 -6.83 14.57
C PHE A 280 2.56 -7.65 13.53
N GLU A 281 1.59 -8.45 13.98
CA GLU A 281 0.75 -9.32 13.14
C GLU A 281 -0.71 -8.88 13.20
N PHE A 282 -1.41 -8.93 12.06
CA PHE A 282 -2.82 -8.57 11.97
C PHE A 282 -3.49 -9.19 10.73
N GLN A 283 -4.82 -9.31 10.76
CA GLN A 283 -5.61 -9.59 9.56
C GLN A 283 -5.83 -8.30 8.77
N SER A 284 -5.63 -8.39 7.47
CA SER A 284 -5.76 -7.26 6.54
C SER A 284 -6.73 -7.60 5.42
N ILE A 285 -7.40 -6.58 4.91
CA ILE A 285 -8.15 -6.66 3.67
C ILE A 285 -7.14 -6.75 2.52
N ARG A 286 -7.15 -7.89 1.82
CA ARG A 286 -6.27 -8.12 0.66
C ARG A 286 -6.69 -7.27 -0.53
N SER A 287 -7.98 -7.35 -0.86
CA SER A 287 -8.61 -6.77 -2.05
C SER A 287 -10.07 -6.47 -1.75
N PHE A 288 -10.69 -5.53 -2.47
CA PHE A 288 -12.15 -5.35 -2.42
C PHE A 288 -12.93 -6.29 -3.37
N GLY A 289 -12.26 -7.28 -3.95
CA GLY A 289 -12.87 -8.26 -4.86
C GLY A 289 -13.56 -7.65 -6.08
N SER A 290 -14.43 -8.44 -6.72
CA SER A 290 -15.14 -8.03 -7.94
C SER A 290 -16.16 -6.93 -7.68
N ILE A 291 -16.84 -6.92 -6.54
CA ILE A 291 -17.80 -5.85 -6.20
C ILE A 291 -17.08 -4.52 -6.03
N GLY A 292 -15.94 -4.50 -5.32
CA GLY A 292 -15.19 -3.26 -5.14
C GLY A 292 -14.59 -2.72 -6.43
N LEU A 293 -14.31 -3.58 -7.42
CA LEU A 293 -13.89 -3.14 -8.75
C LEU A 293 -15.06 -2.55 -9.55
N LEU A 294 -16.25 -3.16 -9.48
CA LEU A 294 -17.41 -2.74 -10.26
C LEU A 294 -18.21 -1.59 -9.62
N HIS A 295 -18.09 -1.40 -8.31
CA HIS A 295 -18.85 -0.42 -7.54
C HIS A 295 -17.92 0.40 -6.63
N PRO A 296 -17.37 1.54 -7.11
CA PRO A 296 -16.47 2.38 -6.32
C PRO A 296 -17.04 2.79 -4.95
N LYS A 297 -18.36 3.01 -4.87
CA LYS A 297 -19.08 3.34 -3.63
C LYS A 297 -18.93 2.26 -2.56
N TYR A 298 -18.81 0.99 -2.93
CA TYR A 298 -18.62 -0.12 -1.98
C TYR A 298 -17.35 0.08 -1.13
N ARG A 299 -16.25 0.55 -1.75
CA ARG A 299 -14.99 0.81 -1.04
C ARG A 299 -15.19 1.90 0.02
N THR A 300 -15.82 3.00 -0.36
CA THR A 300 -16.16 4.12 0.54
C THR A 300 -17.09 3.66 1.67
N ASP A 301 -18.09 2.84 1.37
CA ASP A 301 -19.03 2.32 2.37
C ASP A 301 -18.34 1.39 3.39
N VAL A 302 -17.40 0.54 2.93
CA VAL A 302 -16.58 -0.32 3.81
C VAL A 302 -15.70 0.52 4.74
N VAL A 303 -14.97 1.50 4.18
CA VAL A 303 -14.13 2.42 4.96
C VAL A 303 -14.97 3.15 6.02
N ALA A 304 -16.12 3.71 5.63
CA ALA A 304 -17.02 4.41 6.55
C ALA A 304 -17.58 3.50 7.65
N LYS A 305 -17.93 2.25 7.31
CA LYS A 305 -18.39 1.24 8.27
C LYS A 305 -17.31 0.90 9.30
N LEU A 306 -16.07 0.68 8.85
CA LEU A 306 -14.94 0.37 9.74
C LEU A 306 -14.63 1.56 10.66
N ARG A 307 -14.59 2.79 10.13
CA ARG A 307 -14.43 4.01 10.93
C ARG A 307 -15.53 4.15 11.99
N LYS A 308 -16.80 3.93 11.61
CA LYS A 308 -17.94 3.99 12.54
C LYS A 308 -17.82 2.93 13.63
N GLN A 309 -17.41 1.71 13.28
CA GLN A 309 -17.18 0.64 14.24
C GLN A 309 -16.05 0.98 15.22
N LEU A 310 -14.96 1.58 14.72
CA LEU A 310 -13.84 2.01 15.54
C LEU A 310 -14.26 3.06 16.58
N LEU A 311 -14.98 4.10 16.15
CA LEU A 311 -15.51 5.12 17.05
C LEU A 311 -16.48 4.53 18.08
N ALA A 312 -17.36 3.63 17.65
CA ALA A 312 -18.33 2.99 18.54
C ALA A 312 -17.66 2.08 19.59
N CYS A 313 -16.60 1.34 19.21
CA CYS A 313 -15.94 0.42 20.15
C CYS A 313 -15.04 1.13 21.15
N THR A 314 -14.52 2.31 20.80
CA THR A 314 -13.61 3.08 21.66
C THR A 314 -14.32 4.13 22.51
N GLY A 315 -15.59 4.42 22.22
CA GLY A 315 -16.31 5.50 22.88
C GLY A 315 -15.76 6.88 22.53
N THR A 316 -14.91 6.97 21.50
CA THR A 316 -14.30 8.21 21.04
C THR A 316 -15.36 9.12 20.42
N GLU A 317 -15.63 10.26 21.06
CA GLU A 317 -16.41 11.36 20.49
C GLU A 317 -15.52 12.23 19.61
N TYR A 318 -15.19 11.73 18.41
CA TYR A 318 -14.44 12.50 17.43
C TYR A 318 -15.38 13.19 16.44
N GLN A 319 -15.30 14.52 16.40
CA GLN A 319 -15.91 15.31 15.33
C GLN A 319 -14.81 15.71 14.33
N PRO A 320 -14.97 15.39 13.03
CA PRO A 320 -14.02 15.83 12.03
C PRO A 320 -13.97 17.37 12.01
N PRO A 321 -12.78 17.98 11.82
CA PRO A 321 -12.67 19.43 11.68
C PRO A 321 -13.57 19.95 10.55
N PRO A 322 -14.13 21.17 10.67
CA PRO A 322 -14.90 21.78 9.60
C PRO A 322 -14.09 21.83 8.29
N ALA A 323 -14.78 21.76 7.16
CA ALA A 323 -14.16 21.58 5.84
C ALA A 323 -13.20 22.71 5.42
N ASP A 324 -13.30 23.88 6.03
CA ASP A 324 -12.70 25.15 5.56
C ASP A 324 -11.59 25.69 6.45
N GLU A 325 -11.17 24.97 7.50
CA GLU A 325 -10.01 25.40 8.28
C GLU A 325 -8.72 24.90 7.64
N ASP A 326 -7.99 25.84 7.02
CA ASP A 326 -6.56 25.78 6.65
C ASP A 326 -5.62 25.62 7.87
N SER A 327 -6.12 24.99 8.93
CA SER A 327 -5.36 24.63 10.11
C SER A 327 -4.29 23.63 9.70
N THR A 328 -3.06 24.14 9.61
CA THR A 328 -1.84 23.34 9.52
C THR A 328 -1.87 22.37 10.71
N PRO A 329 -1.65 21.06 10.50
CA PRO A 329 -1.75 20.05 11.55
C PRO A 329 -0.80 20.28 12.72
#